data_AF-A0A7J4L240-F1
#
_entry.id   AF-A0A7J4L240-F1
#
_cell.length_a   1.000
_cell.length_b   1.000
_cell.length_c   1.000
_cell.angle_alpha   90.00
_cell.angle_beta   90.00
_cell.angle_gamma   90.00
#
_symmetry.space_group_name_H-M   'P 1'
#
loop_
_entity.id
_entity.type
_entity.pdbx_description
1 polymer ?
#
loop_
_entity_poly.entity_id
_entity_poly.type
_entity_poly.pdbx_seq_one_letter_code
_entity_poly.pdbx_strand_id
1 'polypeptide(L)'
;MRQSPWSGIIGLIFTLISFAMLITDRHQWSFPAFIGVWLIFDYLAQKKGRITTFMLLKNKPAVFIHLYVIMLLFGMSIEYAGRFLTGYWYYPKIGSLFMELLLILLYPFILFSCREMFSWLESITKNYWSALFGSVLLGVIIWEVPNVFSPDWVYVVLFLPLTLFSINILVILGWFFLIIFPLFIYKALGLN
;
A
#
# COMPACT_ATOMS: atom_id res chain seq x y z
N MET A 1 -23.19 8.09 -10.65
CA MET A 1 -23.30 8.23 -9.18
C MET A 1 -22.51 9.47 -8.77
N ARG A 2 -23.09 10.39 -7.96
CA ARG A 2 -22.35 11.57 -7.49
C ARG A 2 -21.20 11.15 -6.57
N GLN A 3 -20.02 11.70 -6.81
CA GLN A 3 -18.82 11.48 -6.00
C GLN A 3 -19.00 12.14 -4.64
N SER A 4 -18.69 11.40 -3.58
CA SER A 4 -18.68 11.95 -2.24
C SER A 4 -17.26 12.44 -1.91
N PRO A 5 -17.05 13.72 -1.58
CA PRO A 5 -15.72 14.23 -1.25
C PRO A 5 -15.19 13.68 0.09
N TRP A 6 -16.04 13.01 0.86
CA TRP A 6 -15.72 12.56 2.21
C TRP A 6 -14.58 11.54 2.26
N SER A 7 -14.45 10.63 1.29
CA SER A 7 -13.34 9.67 1.28
C SER A 7 -11.99 10.37 1.15
N GLY A 8 -11.86 11.33 0.24
CA GLY A 8 -10.64 12.12 0.07
C GLY A 8 -10.29 12.96 1.30
N ILE A 9 -11.29 13.58 1.94
CA ILE A 9 -11.09 14.36 3.17
C ILE A 9 -10.64 13.47 4.33
N ILE A 10 -11.32 12.33 4.53
CA ILE A 10 -10.94 11.35 5.57
C ILE A 10 -9.53 10.81 5.30
N GLY A 11 -9.22 10.50 4.04
CA GLY A 11 -7.89 10.05 3.63
C GLY A 11 -6.80 11.06 3.96
N LEU A 12 -7.06 12.34 3.68
CA LEU A 12 -6.15 13.44 4.02
C LEU A 12 -5.95 13.57 5.54
N ILE A 13 -7.02 13.53 6.32
CA ILE A 13 -6.94 13.61 7.79
C ILE A 13 -6.08 12.47 8.35
N PHE A 14 -6.32 11.24 7.90
CA PHE A 14 -5.56 10.06 8.33
C PHE A 14 -4.07 10.19 7.95
N THR A 15 -3.78 10.68 6.75
CA THR A 15 -2.40 10.90 6.29
C THR A 15 -1.69 12.00 7.11
N LEU A 16 -2.40 13.06 7.48
CA LEU A 16 -1.87 14.12 8.33
C LEU A 16 -1.62 13.63 9.77
N ILE A 17 -2.53 12.83 10.33
CA ILE A 17 -2.35 12.19 11.64
C ILE A 17 -1.10 11.30 11.60
N SER A 18 -0.95 10.48 10.55
CA SER A 18 0.25 9.67 10.32
C SER A 18 1.52 10.51 10.35
N PHE A 19 1.56 11.61 9.59
CA PHE A 19 2.73 12.49 9.53
C PHE A 19 3.04 13.15 10.89
N ALA A 20 2.01 13.56 11.63
CA ALA A 20 2.18 14.07 12.99
C ALA A 20 2.72 13.00 13.95
N MET A 21 2.30 11.74 13.82
CA MET A 21 2.83 10.61 14.59
C MET A 21 4.30 10.34 14.25
N LEU A 22 4.67 10.42 12.96
CA LEU A 22 6.05 10.29 12.51
C LEU A 22 6.96 11.35 13.15
N ILE A 23 6.53 12.62 13.18
CA ILE A 23 7.30 13.73 13.79
C ILE A 23 7.44 13.58 15.31
N THR A 24 6.44 12.97 15.96
CA THR A 24 6.42 12.77 17.42
C THR A 24 7.04 11.45 17.86
N ASP A 25 7.75 10.76 16.96
CA ASP A 25 8.38 9.44 17.15
C ASP A 25 7.43 8.39 17.76
N ARG A 26 6.14 8.48 17.41
CA ARG A 26 5.16 7.48 17.83
C ARG A 26 5.20 6.31 16.86
N HIS A 27 5.78 5.21 17.34
CA HIS A 27 5.85 3.94 16.64
C HIS A 27 4.43 3.42 16.36
N GLN A 28 3.88 3.68 15.17
CA GLN A 28 2.51 3.38 14.69
C GLN A 28 2.02 4.29 13.56
N TRP A 29 2.84 5.23 13.06
CA TRP A 29 2.45 6.17 11.98
C TRP A 29 1.86 5.45 10.76
N SER A 30 2.32 4.23 10.51
CA SER A 30 1.96 3.42 9.35
C SER A 30 0.48 3.00 9.34
N PHE A 31 -0.14 2.77 10.50
CA PHE A 31 -1.57 2.39 10.58
C PHE A 31 -2.50 3.43 9.94
N PRO A 32 -2.53 4.70 10.40
CA PRO A 32 -3.35 5.71 9.76
C PRO A 32 -2.87 6.01 8.33
N ALA A 33 -1.58 5.84 8.01
CA ALA A 33 -1.07 6.03 6.67
C ALA A 33 -1.70 5.08 5.64
N PHE A 34 -1.81 3.77 5.93
CA PHE A 34 -2.34 2.79 4.97
C PHE A 34 -3.74 3.12 4.50
N ILE A 35 -4.62 3.43 5.47
CA ILE A 35 -6.00 3.79 5.18
C ILE A 35 -6.04 5.18 4.53
N GLY A 36 -5.25 6.13 5.03
CA GLY A 36 -5.19 7.50 4.53
C GLY A 36 -4.82 7.57 3.05
N VAL A 37 -3.68 6.97 2.70
CA VAL A 37 -3.14 6.94 1.34
C VAL A 37 -4.07 6.18 0.39
N TRP A 38 -4.63 5.05 0.83
CA TRP A 38 -5.64 4.33 0.04
C TRP A 38 -6.84 5.22 -0.30
N LEU A 39 -7.44 5.88 0.70
CA LEU A 39 -8.62 6.72 0.48
C LEU A 39 -8.33 7.94 -0.40
N ILE A 40 -7.12 8.52 -0.31
CA ILE A 40 -6.67 9.59 -1.22
C ILE A 40 -6.65 9.09 -2.66
N PHE A 41 -5.96 7.97 -2.93
CA PHE A 41 -5.85 7.47 -4.30
C PHE A 41 -7.16 6.91 -4.83
N ASP A 42 -7.98 6.29 -3.98
CA ASP A 42 -9.34 5.87 -4.33
C ASP A 42 -10.17 7.08 -4.79
N TYR A 43 -10.17 8.18 -4.02
CA TYR A 43 -10.85 9.42 -4.41
C TYR A 43 -10.31 9.97 -5.74
N LEU A 44 -8.98 10.01 -5.93
CA LEU A 44 -8.36 10.52 -7.16
C LEU A 44 -8.67 9.65 -8.38
N ALA A 45 -8.65 8.33 -8.25
CA ALA A 45 -9.01 7.39 -9.31
C ALA A 45 -10.51 7.47 -9.64
N GLN A 46 -11.37 7.56 -8.62
CA GLN A 46 -12.81 7.73 -8.79
C GLN A 46 -13.13 9.03 -9.51
N LYS A 47 -12.44 10.14 -9.19
CA LYS A 47 -12.57 11.43 -9.88
C LYS A 47 -12.30 11.32 -11.38
N LYS A 48 -11.48 10.36 -11.79
CA LYS A 48 -11.12 10.05 -13.17
C LYS A 48 -12.02 8.99 -13.81
N GLY A 49 -13.13 8.61 -13.15
CA GLY A 49 -14.12 7.67 -13.67
C GLY A 49 -13.71 6.20 -13.58
N ARG A 50 -12.67 5.88 -12.80
CA ARG A 50 -12.25 4.48 -12.58
C ARG A 50 -13.18 3.79 -11.58
N ILE A 51 -13.37 2.49 -11.75
CA ILE A 51 -13.98 1.64 -10.71
C ILE A 51 -12.97 1.53 -9.59
N THR A 52 -13.33 1.88 -8.35
CA THR A 52 -12.41 1.84 -7.21
C THR A 52 -12.82 0.84 -6.14
N THR A 53 -11.88 0.51 -5.27
CA THR A 53 -12.07 -0.43 -4.17
C THR A 53 -13.18 0.02 -3.22
N PHE A 54 -13.24 1.30 -2.87
CA PHE A 54 -14.28 1.85 -2.01
C PHE A 54 -15.66 1.79 -2.69
N MET A 55 -15.72 1.95 -4.02
CA MET A 55 -16.96 1.72 -4.76
C MET A 55 -17.43 0.27 -4.68
N LEU A 56 -16.51 -0.70 -4.69
CA LEU A 56 -16.85 -2.12 -4.51
C LEU A 56 -17.36 -2.36 -3.09
N LEU A 57 -16.73 -1.80 -2.06
CA LEU A 57 -17.21 -1.90 -0.69
C LEU A 57 -18.67 -1.41 -0.57
N LYS A 58 -18.98 -0.27 -1.18
CA LYS A 58 -20.32 0.33 -1.12
C LYS A 58 -21.37 -0.42 -1.94
N ASN A 59 -21.02 -0.83 -3.17
CA ASN A 59 -22.00 -1.27 -4.16
C ASN A 59 -22.00 -2.79 -4.40
N LYS A 60 -20.88 -3.47 -4.10
CA LYS A 60 -20.66 -4.90 -4.32
C LYS A 60 -19.86 -5.51 -3.15
N PRO A 61 -20.38 -5.46 -1.91
CA PRO A 61 -19.62 -5.82 -0.71
C PRO A 61 -19.08 -7.26 -0.74
N ALA A 62 -19.82 -8.20 -1.35
CA ALA A 62 -19.33 -9.57 -1.52
C ALA A 62 -18.05 -9.64 -2.39
N VAL A 63 -17.98 -8.85 -3.47
CA VAL A 63 -16.79 -8.76 -4.33
C VAL A 63 -15.64 -8.09 -3.57
N PHE A 64 -15.94 -7.05 -2.80
CA PHE A 64 -14.94 -6.42 -1.93
C PHE A 64 -14.36 -7.40 -0.91
N ILE A 65 -15.19 -8.21 -0.24
CA ILE A 65 -14.73 -9.21 0.75
C ILE A 65 -13.82 -10.23 0.08
N HIS A 66 -14.20 -10.77 -1.09
CA HIS A 66 -13.37 -11.71 -1.84
C HIS A 66 -12.01 -11.08 -2.20
N LEU A 67 -12.04 -9.85 -2.72
CA LEU A 67 -10.84 -9.12 -3.06
C LEU A 67 -9.95 -8.88 -1.83
N TYR A 68 -10.54 -8.44 -0.71
CA TYR A 68 -9.83 -8.22 0.54
C TYR A 68 -9.15 -9.49 1.04
N VAL A 69 -9.85 -10.63 1.04
CA VAL A 69 -9.29 -11.93 1.44
C VAL A 69 -8.13 -12.34 0.53
N ILE A 70 -8.26 -12.19 -0.80
CA ILE A 70 -7.17 -12.51 -1.73
C ILE A 70 -5.93 -11.65 -1.45
N MET A 71 -6.12 -10.33 -1.28
CA MET A 71 -5.03 -9.42 -0.96
C MET A 71 -4.40 -9.71 0.40
N LEU A 72 -5.21 -10.11 1.39
CA LEU A 72 -4.75 -10.49 2.71
C LEU A 72 -3.88 -11.75 2.65
N LEU A 73 -4.34 -12.79 1.95
CA LEU A 73 -3.57 -14.01 1.75
C LEU A 73 -2.25 -13.75 1.01
N PHE A 74 -2.26 -12.85 0.03
CA PHE A 74 -1.04 -12.43 -0.63
C PHE A 74 -0.08 -11.72 0.33
N GLY A 75 -0.55 -10.73 1.10
CA GLY A 75 0.26 -10.08 2.13
C GLY A 75 0.83 -11.05 3.16
N MET A 76 0.01 -11.99 3.65
CA MET A 76 0.46 -13.08 4.53
C MET A 76 1.52 -13.95 3.89
N SER A 77 1.42 -14.25 2.59
CA SER A 77 2.42 -15.04 1.87
C SER A 77 3.76 -14.30 1.73
N ILE A 78 3.72 -12.97 1.53
CA ILE A 78 4.91 -12.12 1.51
C ILE A 78 5.57 -12.15 2.89
N GLU A 79 4.81 -11.96 3.98
CA GLU A 79 5.39 -12.02 5.32
C GLU A 79 5.92 -13.40 5.68
N TYR A 80 5.20 -14.45 5.31
CA TYR A 80 5.64 -15.81 5.54
C TYR A 80 6.97 -16.08 4.80
N ALA A 81 7.04 -15.72 3.52
CA ALA A 81 8.24 -15.92 2.72
C ALA A 81 9.42 -15.08 3.22
N GLY A 82 9.21 -13.77 3.43
CA GLY A 82 10.28 -12.85 3.80
C GLY A 82 10.77 -13.02 5.24
N ARG A 83 9.87 -13.22 6.21
CA ARG A 83 10.25 -13.35 7.62
C ARG A 83 10.64 -14.78 8.00
N PHE A 84 9.83 -15.76 7.62
CA PHE A 84 9.95 -17.12 8.15
C PHE A 84 10.73 -18.08 7.24
N LEU A 85 10.55 -18.00 5.91
CA LEU A 85 11.27 -18.89 5.00
C LEU A 85 12.71 -18.42 4.73
N THR A 86 12.90 -17.14 4.45
CA THR A 86 14.21 -16.62 4.03
C THR A 86 14.93 -15.83 5.13
N GLY A 87 14.21 -15.40 6.16
CA GLY A 87 14.77 -14.50 7.18
C GLY A 87 15.23 -13.16 6.62
N TYR A 88 14.73 -12.75 5.44
CA TYR A 88 15.07 -11.47 4.81
C TYR A 88 14.62 -10.27 5.61
N TRP A 89 13.66 -10.44 6.53
CA TRP A 89 13.28 -9.36 7.41
C TRP A 89 12.74 -9.75 8.78
N TYR A 90 12.86 -8.81 9.71
CA TYR A 90 12.20 -8.83 11.00
C TYR A 90 11.78 -7.42 11.41
N TYR A 91 10.88 -7.35 12.38
CA TYR A 91 10.29 -6.13 12.89
C TYR A 91 10.89 -5.79 14.27
N PRO A 92 11.87 -4.87 14.36
CA PRO A 92 12.58 -4.61 15.63
C PRO A 92 11.69 -3.99 16.71
N LYS A 93 10.64 -3.26 16.32
CA LYS A 93 9.84 -2.41 17.22
C LYS A 93 8.41 -2.89 17.48
N ILE A 94 7.98 -3.98 16.85
CA ILE A 94 6.63 -4.53 17.06
C ILE A 94 6.72 -5.60 18.15
N GLY A 95 6.45 -5.18 19.39
CA GLY A 95 6.63 -6.00 20.58
C GLY A 95 5.43 -6.86 20.98
N SER A 96 4.32 -6.85 20.23
CA SER A 96 3.12 -7.62 20.59
C SER A 96 2.47 -8.32 19.40
N LEU A 97 1.99 -9.54 19.64
CA LEU A 97 1.24 -10.34 18.67
C LEU A 97 0.02 -9.59 18.12
N PHE A 98 -0.65 -8.81 18.96
CA PHE A 98 -1.79 -7.99 18.55
C PHE A 98 -1.40 -6.98 17.46
N MET A 99 -0.27 -6.29 17.62
CA MET A 99 0.21 -5.32 16.63
C MET A 99 0.68 -6.00 15.34
N GLU A 100 1.29 -7.18 15.43
CA GLU A 100 1.64 -7.99 14.26
C GLU A 100 0.38 -8.38 13.47
N LEU A 101 -0.66 -8.89 14.14
CA LEU A 101 -1.93 -9.24 13.51
C LEU A 101 -2.61 -8.03 12.89
N LEU A 102 -2.58 -6.87 13.57
CA LEU A 102 -3.13 -5.64 13.06
C LEU A 102 -2.44 -5.21 11.76
N LEU A 103 -1.11 -5.29 11.68
CA LEU A 103 -0.36 -4.96 10.47
C LEU A 103 -0.68 -5.90 9.31
N ILE A 104 -0.81 -7.20 9.58
CA ILE A 104 -1.21 -8.19 8.57
C ILE A 104 -2.59 -7.82 8.00
N LEU A 105 -3.54 -7.44 8.85
CA LEU A 105 -4.88 -7.00 8.41
C LEU A 105 -4.86 -5.70 7.58
N LEU A 106 -3.75 -4.95 7.59
CA LEU A 106 -3.63 -3.72 6.83
C LEU A 106 -2.99 -3.88 5.45
N TYR A 107 -2.33 -5.01 5.17
CA TYR A 107 -1.75 -5.30 3.85
C TYR A 107 -2.70 -5.06 2.68
N PRO A 108 -3.99 -5.45 2.75
CA PRO A 108 -4.94 -5.16 1.68
C PRO A 108 -5.01 -3.67 1.32
N PHE A 109 -4.95 -2.76 2.29
CA PHE A 109 -5.03 -1.32 2.03
C PHE A 109 -3.82 -0.79 1.27
N ILE A 110 -2.64 -1.37 1.49
CA ILE A 110 -1.44 -1.02 0.71
C ILE A 110 -1.61 -1.46 -0.73
N LEU A 111 -2.06 -2.68 -0.96
CA LEU A 111 -2.29 -3.21 -2.29
C LEU A 111 -3.41 -2.45 -3.02
N PHE A 112 -4.47 -2.05 -2.30
CA PHE A 112 -5.50 -1.16 -2.84
C PHE A 112 -4.91 0.20 -3.20
N SER A 113 -4.12 0.82 -2.32
CA SER A 113 -3.48 2.10 -2.62
C SER A 113 -2.56 2.02 -3.84
N CYS A 114 -1.78 0.95 -4.00
CA CYS A 114 -0.95 0.70 -5.17
C CYS A 114 -1.77 0.66 -6.45
N ARG A 115 -2.87 -0.10 -6.43
CA ARG A 115 -3.79 -0.22 -7.57
C ARG A 115 -4.43 1.12 -7.90
N GLU A 116 -5.01 1.82 -6.92
CA GLU A 116 -5.69 3.09 -7.17
C GLU A 116 -4.72 4.18 -7.63
N MET A 117 -3.52 4.21 -7.06
CA MET A 117 -2.43 5.08 -7.50
C MET A 117 -2.06 4.83 -8.96
N PHE A 118 -1.90 3.57 -9.36
CA PHE A 118 -1.67 3.19 -10.75
C PHE A 118 -2.83 3.63 -11.66
N SER A 119 -4.07 3.30 -11.31
CA SER A 119 -5.25 3.65 -12.12
C SER A 119 -5.42 5.17 -12.29
N TRP A 120 -5.10 5.94 -11.25
CA TRP A 120 -5.05 7.39 -11.30
C TRP A 120 -3.94 7.89 -12.23
N LEU A 121 -2.70 7.42 -12.06
CA LEU A 121 -1.57 7.82 -12.90
C LEU A 121 -1.79 7.44 -14.37
N GLU A 122 -2.26 6.23 -14.66
CA GLU A 122 -2.59 5.78 -16.02
C GLU A 122 -3.66 6.67 -16.65
N SER A 123 -4.63 7.16 -15.86
CA SER A 123 -5.64 8.09 -16.36
C SER A 123 -5.06 9.45 -16.79
N ILE A 124 -3.90 9.83 -16.25
CA ILE A 124 -3.20 11.09 -16.55
C ILE A 124 -2.20 10.88 -17.68
N THR A 125 -1.30 9.90 -17.54
CA THR A 125 -0.20 9.66 -18.47
C THR A 125 -0.65 9.01 -19.77
N LYS A 126 -1.77 8.28 -19.74
CA LYS A 126 -2.25 7.43 -20.84
C LYS A 126 -1.20 6.41 -21.32
N ASN A 127 -0.23 6.08 -20.46
CA ASN A 127 0.86 5.16 -20.76
C ASN A 127 1.05 4.20 -19.59
N TYR A 128 0.92 2.90 -19.86
CA TYR A 128 1.02 1.84 -18.86
C TYR A 128 2.37 1.87 -18.12
N TRP A 129 3.48 1.96 -18.87
CA TRP A 129 4.81 1.94 -18.29
C TRP A 129 5.09 3.18 -17.46
N SER A 130 4.74 4.38 -17.97
CA SER A 130 4.90 5.61 -17.20
C SER A 130 4.07 5.59 -15.92
N ALA A 131 2.86 5.03 -15.96
CA ALA A 131 2.03 4.85 -14.77
C ALA A 131 2.66 3.85 -13.79
N LEU A 132 3.18 2.71 -14.28
CA LEU A 132 3.85 1.71 -13.46
C LEU A 132 5.08 2.28 -12.76
N PHE A 133 6.01 2.88 -13.50
CA PHE A 133 7.22 3.49 -12.93
C PHE A 133 6.87 4.66 -12.00
N GLY A 134 5.88 5.48 -12.35
CA GLY A 134 5.38 6.55 -11.49
C GLY A 134 4.79 6.04 -10.18
N SER A 135 4.01 4.94 -10.23
CA SER A 135 3.47 4.28 -9.04
C SER A 135 4.56 3.70 -8.16
N VAL A 136 5.58 3.05 -8.73
CA VAL A 136 6.73 2.55 -7.97
C VAL A 136 7.43 3.71 -7.27
N LEU A 137 7.73 4.79 -8.00
CA LEU A 137 8.40 5.97 -7.44
C LEU A 137 7.59 6.60 -6.30
N LEU A 138 6.28 6.80 -6.49
CA LEU A 138 5.42 7.34 -5.44
C LEU A 138 5.29 6.38 -4.26
N GLY A 139 5.19 5.07 -4.49
CA GLY A 139 5.18 4.06 -3.42
C GLY A 139 6.45 4.15 -2.58
N VAL A 140 7.61 4.17 -3.22
CA VAL A 140 8.91 4.33 -2.54
C VAL A 140 8.95 5.62 -1.73
N ILE A 141 8.49 6.76 -2.29
CA ILE A 141 8.46 8.04 -1.57
C ILE A 141 7.51 8.00 -0.37
N ILE A 142 6.31 7.43 -0.54
CA ILE A 142 5.27 7.44 0.50
C ILE A 142 5.63 6.50 1.65
N TRP A 143 6.25 5.35 1.35
CA TRP A 143 6.44 4.28 2.32
C TRP A 143 7.88 4.18 2.82
N GLU A 144 8.85 4.22 1.92
CA GLU A 144 10.25 3.98 2.30
C GLU A 144 10.93 5.22 2.86
N VAL A 145 10.61 6.41 2.36
CA VAL A 145 11.21 7.65 2.90
C VAL A 145 10.84 7.85 4.38
N PRO A 146 9.56 7.75 4.80
CA PRO A 146 9.23 7.80 6.23
C PRO A 146 9.86 6.67 7.06
N ASN A 147 9.98 5.46 6.49
CA ASN A 147 10.63 4.32 7.16
C ASN A 147 12.10 4.59 7.49
N VAL A 148 12.82 5.37 6.66
CA VAL A 148 14.20 5.79 6.98
C VAL A 148 14.26 6.60 8.28
N PHE A 149 13.24 7.40 8.57
CA PHE A 149 13.20 8.25 9.77
C PHE A 149 12.60 7.56 11.00
N SER A 150 11.65 6.65 10.81
CA SER A 150 11.07 5.86 11.89
C SER A 150 10.99 4.39 11.49
N PRO A 151 11.94 3.54 11.95
CA PRO A 151 12.04 2.14 11.56
C PRO A 151 10.99 1.26 12.25
N ASP A 152 9.73 1.67 12.15
CA ASP A 152 8.56 0.87 12.57
C ASP A 152 8.36 -0.32 11.64
N TRP A 153 8.73 -0.14 10.37
CA TRP A 153 8.65 -1.15 9.32
C TRP A 153 10.00 -1.39 8.63
N VAL A 154 11.11 -0.91 9.18
CA VAL A 154 12.41 -1.20 8.57
C VAL A 154 12.76 -2.64 8.87
N TYR A 155 12.73 -3.40 7.79
CA TYR A 155 13.30 -4.69 7.70
C TYR A 155 14.77 -4.62 7.31
N VAL A 156 15.60 -5.41 7.99
CA VAL A 156 17.02 -5.55 7.65
C VAL A 156 17.17 -6.61 6.58
N VAL A 157 17.38 -6.19 5.33
CA VAL A 157 17.69 -7.10 4.21
C VAL A 157 19.13 -7.59 4.35
N LEU A 158 19.31 -8.81 4.84
CA LEU A 158 20.60 -9.36 5.28
C LEU A 158 21.63 -9.62 4.16
N PHE A 159 21.22 -9.78 2.89
CA PHE A 159 22.07 -10.46 1.90
C PHE A 159 22.47 -9.65 0.65
N LEU A 160 21.99 -8.41 0.48
CA LEU A 160 22.28 -7.59 -0.71
C LEU A 160 22.56 -6.14 -0.30
N PRO A 161 23.83 -5.69 -0.23
CA PRO A 161 24.15 -4.32 0.19
C PRO A 161 23.89 -3.25 -0.88
N LEU A 162 23.30 -3.64 -2.03
CA LEU A 162 22.97 -2.71 -3.12
C LEU A 162 21.82 -1.81 -2.70
N THR A 163 22.12 -0.52 -2.53
CA THR A 163 21.15 0.51 -2.21
C THR A 163 21.10 1.60 -3.28
N LEU A 164 19.92 2.19 -3.45
CA LEU A 164 19.68 3.39 -4.23
C LEU A 164 18.94 4.37 -3.31
N PHE A 165 19.48 5.58 -3.08
CA PHE A 165 18.96 6.53 -2.09
C PHE A 165 18.77 5.92 -0.68
N SER A 166 19.73 5.08 -0.25
CA SER A 166 19.68 4.33 1.02
C SER A 166 18.57 3.28 1.14
N ILE A 167 17.84 3.01 0.05
CA ILE A 167 16.80 1.97 -0.02
C ILE A 167 17.36 0.76 -0.76
N ASN A 168 17.13 -0.44 -0.22
CA ASN A 168 17.66 -1.67 -0.81
C ASN A 168 17.01 -1.98 -2.17
N ILE A 169 17.78 -2.43 -3.16
CA ILE A 169 17.25 -2.72 -4.51
C ILE A 169 16.13 -3.78 -4.51
N LEU A 170 16.17 -4.76 -3.60
CA LEU A 170 15.11 -5.77 -3.47
C LEU A 170 13.78 -5.14 -3.06
N VAL A 171 13.81 -4.05 -2.30
CA VAL A 171 12.61 -3.30 -1.91
C VAL A 171 11.98 -2.65 -3.11
N ILE A 172 12.81 -1.98 -3.91
CA ILE A 172 12.36 -1.33 -5.15
C ILE A 172 11.75 -2.37 -6.09
N LEU A 173 12.36 -3.56 -6.21
CA LEU A 173 11.79 -4.67 -6.97
C LEU A 173 10.49 -5.20 -6.35
N GLY A 174 10.43 -5.30 -5.02
CA GLY A 174 9.22 -5.63 -4.27
C GLY A 174 8.06 -4.69 -4.62
N TRP A 175 8.31 -3.39 -4.75
CA TRP A 175 7.31 -2.41 -5.17
C TRP A 175 6.71 -2.69 -6.54
N PHE A 176 7.49 -3.17 -7.52
CA PHE A 176 6.93 -3.61 -8.79
C PHE A 176 5.93 -4.76 -8.60
N PHE A 177 6.28 -5.76 -7.78
CA PHE A 177 5.38 -6.88 -7.50
C PHE A 177 4.12 -6.43 -6.75
N LEU A 178 4.27 -5.57 -5.74
CA LEU A 178 3.15 -5.01 -4.96
C LEU A 178 2.18 -4.18 -5.82
N ILE A 179 2.64 -3.61 -6.93
CA ILE A 179 1.78 -2.89 -7.88
C ILE A 179 1.20 -3.84 -8.94
N ILE A 180 2.01 -4.70 -9.55
CA ILE A 180 1.57 -5.58 -10.64
C ILE A 180 0.55 -6.61 -10.15
N PHE A 181 0.77 -7.18 -8.96
CA PHE A 181 -0.10 -8.22 -8.42
C PHE A 181 -1.56 -7.77 -8.27
N PRO A 182 -1.89 -6.65 -7.60
CA PRO A 182 -3.27 -6.22 -7.51
C PRO A 182 -3.86 -5.84 -8.87
N LEU A 183 -3.08 -5.33 -9.82
CA LEU A 183 -3.57 -5.10 -11.19
C LEU A 183 -4.00 -6.42 -11.87
N PHE A 184 -3.22 -7.49 -11.70
CA PHE A 184 -3.56 -8.80 -12.20
C PHE A 184 -4.85 -9.34 -11.58
N ILE A 185 -5.00 -9.26 -10.25
CA ILE A 185 -6.22 -9.71 -9.55
C ILE A 185 -7.46 -8.95 -10.01
N TYR A 186 -7.38 -7.62 -10.14
CA TYR A 186 -8.53 -6.83 -10.62
C TYR A 186 -8.90 -7.23 -12.05
N LYS A 187 -7.92 -7.43 -12.92
CA LYS A 187 -8.15 -7.89 -14.29
C LYS A 187 -8.80 -9.27 -14.32
N ALA A 188 -8.32 -10.22 -13.52
CA ALA A 188 -8.88 -11.57 -13.42
C ALA A 188 -10.34 -11.57 -12.93
N LEU A 189 -10.69 -10.62 -12.06
CA LEU A 189 -12.05 -10.43 -11.56
C LEU A 189 -12.94 -9.54 -12.45
N GLY A 190 -12.41 -9.02 -13.57
CA GLY A 190 -13.13 -8.12 -14.48
C GLY A 190 -13.43 -6.73 -13.91
N LEU A 191 -12.51 -6.19 -13.10
CA LEU A 191 -12.67 -4.93 -12.32
C LEU A 191 -11.81 -3.75 -12.85
N ASN A 192 -11.55 -3.68 -14.15
CA ASN A 192 -10.68 -2.65 -14.77
C ASN A 192 -11.39 -1.31 -15.01
#